data_AF-A0A7K5B893-F1
#
_entry.id   AF-A0A7K5B893-F1
#
_cell.length_a   1.000
_cell.length_b   1.000
_cell.length_c   1.000
_cell.angle_alpha   90.00
_cell.angle_beta   90.00
_cell.angle_gamma   90.00
#
_symmetry.space_group_name_H-M   'P 1'
#
loop_
_entity.id
_entity.type
_entity.pdbx_description
1 polymer ?
#
loop_
_entity_poly.entity_id
_entity_poly.type
_entity_poly.pdbx_seq_one_letter_code
_entity_poly.pdbx_strand_id
1 'polypeptide(L)'
;DGSITIAANEAKDNVRYLCTLDKFFGPLANASPVTMMEHIPSLMNTICMIYCTSPFYNTSEHMTSLFLKITNQMINTCKTYLCEG
;
A
#
# COMPACT_ATOMS: atom_id res chain seq x y z
N ASP A 1 -3.07 25.88 18.47
CA ASP A 1 -3.57 24.59 19.01
C ASP A 1 -4.42 23.78 18.03
N GLY A 2 -5.46 24.32 17.39
CA GLY A 2 -6.33 23.54 16.48
C GLY A 2 -5.62 22.85 15.29
N SER A 3 -4.65 23.53 14.65
CA SER A 3 -3.89 22.94 13.53
C SER A 3 -3.00 21.76 13.95
N ILE A 4 -2.43 21.81 15.16
CA ILE A 4 -1.60 20.73 15.72
C ILE A 4 -2.46 19.49 15.97
N THR A 5 -3.67 19.67 16.52
CA THR A 5 -4.61 18.58 16.76
C THR A 5 -5.08 17.91 15.45
N ILE A 6 -5.35 18.69 14.40
CA ILE A 6 -5.75 18.14 13.09
C ILE A 6 -4.60 17.32 12.48
N ALA A 7 -3.39 17.87 12.45
CA ALA A 7 -2.22 17.16 11.92
C ALA A 7 -1.91 15.88 12.71
N ALA A 8 -2.09 15.90 14.04
CA ALA A 8 -1.92 14.72 14.88
C ALA A 8 -2.96 13.62 14.58
N ASN A 9 -4.23 14.00 14.35
CA ASN A 9 -5.28 13.06 13.99
C ASN A 9 -5.07 12.46 12.60
N GLU A 10 -4.68 13.28 11.63
CA GLU A 10 -4.33 12.85 10.27
C GLU A 10 -3.17 11.83 10.31
N ALA A 11 -2.08 12.16 11.00
CA ALA A 11 -0.93 11.27 11.11
C ALA A 11 -1.32 9.92 11.73
N LYS A 12 -2.14 9.94 12.79
CA LYS A 12 -2.62 8.73 13.47
C LYS A 12 -3.46 7.84 12.54
N ASP A 13 -4.39 8.42 11.79
CA ASP A 13 -5.23 7.66 10.86
C ASP A 13 -4.41 7.11 9.69
N ASN A 14 -3.51 7.91 9.13
CA ASN A 14 -2.62 7.49 8.05
C ASN A 14 -1.77 6.28 8.49
N VAL A 15 -1.20 6.32 9.70
CA VAL A 15 -0.45 5.18 10.26
C VAL A 15 -1.33 3.95 10.37
N ARG A 16 -2.56 4.07 10.87
CA ARG A 16 -3.49 2.93 10.99
C ARG A 16 -3.80 2.27 9.64
N TYR A 17 -4.05 3.07 8.61
CA TYR A 17 -4.32 2.54 7.27
C TYR A 17 -3.09 1.89 6.65
N LEU A 18 -1.91 2.51 6.79
CA LEU A 18 -0.66 1.94 6.31
C LEU A 18 -0.32 0.63 7.04
N CYS A 19 -0.53 0.54 8.36
CA CYS A 19 -0.37 -0.71 9.11
C CYS A 19 -1.32 -1.81 8.63
N THR A 20 -2.51 -1.45 8.13
CA THR A 20 -3.46 -2.43 7.57
C THR A 20 -2.93 -3.04 6.26
N LEU A 21 -2.14 -2.26 5.51
CA LEU A 21 -1.51 -2.69 4.26
C LEU A 21 -0.19 -3.46 4.46
N ASP A 22 0.46 -3.32 5.61
CA ASP A 22 1.79 -3.87 5.89
C ASP A 22 1.93 -5.37 5.60
N LYS A 23 0.88 -6.13 5.92
CA LYS A 23 0.79 -7.58 5.66
C LYS A 23 0.98 -7.98 4.19
N PHE A 24 0.76 -7.06 3.24
CA PHE A 24 0.91 -7.32 1.81
C PHE A 24 2.33 -7.03 1.30
N PHE A 25 3.10 -6.17 1.97
CA PHE A 25 4.41 -5.74 1.47
C PHE A 25 5.46 -6.84 1.55
N GLY A 26 5.42 -7.68 2.58
CA GLY A 26 6.29 -8.86 2.70
C GLY A 26 6.13 -9.84 1.52
N PRO A 27 4.91 -10.32 1.23
CA PRO A 27 4.64 -11.15 0.06
C PRO A 27 4.99 -10.47 -1.27
N LEU A 28 4.68 -9.18 -1.44
CA LEU A 28 5.04 -8.45 -2.66
C LEU A 28 6.56 -8.40 -2.88
N ALA A 29 7.36 -8.36 -1.82
CA ALA A 29 8.81 -8.23 -1.93
C ALA A 29 9.55 -9.56 -2.13
N ASN A 30 9.04 -10.66 -1.56
CA ASN A 30 9.79 -11.91 -1.45
C ASN A 30 9.15 -13.11 -2.16
N ALA A 31 7.93 -12.97 -2.68
CA ALA A 31 7.24 -14.08 -3.35
C ALA A 31 7.65 -14.21 -4.82
N SER A 32 7.43 -15.40 -5.40
CA SER A 32 7.50 -15.57 -6.86
C SER A 32 6.46 -14.68 -7.56
N PRO A 33 6.66 -14.27 -8.82
CA PRO A 33 5.67 -13.49 -9.56
C PRO A 33 4.28 -14.15 -9.61
N VAL A 34 4.22 -15.49 -9.63
CA VAL A 34 2.97 -16.26 -9.62
C VAL A 34 2.24 -16.09 -8.29
N THR A 35 2.93 -16.36 -7.18
CA THR A 35 2.37 -16.22 -5.82
C THR A 35 2.01 -14.75 -5.53
N MET A 36 2.81 -13.80 -5.99
CA MET A 36 2.53 -12.37 -5.85
C MET A 36 1.16 -11.99 -6.46
N MET A 37 0.83 -12.53 -7.64
CA MET A 37 -0.45 -12.25 -8.30
C MET A 37 -1.67 -12.71 -7.49
N GLU A 38 -1.54 -13.79 -6.71
CA GLU A 38 -2.61 -14.31 -5.85
C GLU A 38 -3.00 -13.31 -4.73
N HIS A 39 -2.06 -12.46 -4.31
CA HIS A 39 -2.29 -11.47 -3.25
C HIS A 39 -2.91 -10.15 -3.75
N ILE A 40 -2.82 -9.86 -5.05
CA ILE A 40 -3.26 -8.57 -5.62
C ILE A 40 -4.75 -8.28 -5.39
N PRO A 41 -5.69 -9.23 -5.60
CA PRO A 41 -7.12 -8.95 -5.37
C PRO A 41 -7.42 -8.51 -3.94
N SER A 42 -6.79 -9.14 -2.94
CA SER A 42 -6.97 -8.81 -1.53
C SER A 42 -6.36 -7.46 -1.16
N LEU A 43 -5.19 -7.15 -1.72
CA LEU A 43 -4.54 -5.84 -1.59
C LEU A 43 -5.44 -4.74 -2.16
N MET A 44 -5.91 -4.90 -3.40
CA MET A 44 -6.75 -3.92 -4.08
C MET A 44 -8.06 -3.67 -3.31
N ASN A 45 -8.70 -4.73 -2.82
CA ASN A 45 -9.91 -4.58 -2.01
C ASN A 45 -9.63 -3.79 -0.72
N THR A 46 -8.48 -4.06 -0.06
CA THR A 46 -8.09 -3.30 1.14
C THR A 46 -7.84 -1.82 0.82
N ILE A 47 -7.19 -1.52 -0.31
CA ILE A 47 -6.98 -0.13 -0.76
C ILE A 47 -8.32 0.56 -1.06
N CYS A 48 -9.25 -0.12 -1.73
CA CYS A 48 -10.60 0.41 -1.98
C CYS A 48 -11.32 0.74 -0.65
N MET A 49 -11.24 -0.15 0.33
CA MET A 49 -11.81 0.10 1.67
C MET A 49 -11.18 1.32 2.34
N ILE A 50 -9.86 1.48 2.25
CA ILE A 50 -9.16 2.67 2.78
C ILE A 50 -9.65 3.93 2.08
N TYR A 51 -9.73 3.92 0.74
CA TYR A 51 -10.22 5.07 -0.03
C TYR A 51 -11.66 5.46 0.36
N CYS A 52 -12.55 4.47 0.54
CA CYS A 52 -13.94 4.74 0.91
C CYS A 52 -14.12 5.24 2.36
N THR A 53 -13.21 4.89 3.27
CA THR A 53 -13.41 5.13 4.71
C THR A 53 -12.46 6.14 5.33
N SER A 54 -11.33 6.43 4.69
CA SER A 54 -10.32 7.32 5.25
C SER A 54 -10.75 8.78 5.14
N PRO A 55 -10.74 9.55 6.24
CA PRO A 55 -11.03 10.98 6.20
C PRO A 55 -9.89 11.83 5.63
N PHE A 56 -8.65 11.32 5.62
CA PHE A 56 -7.45 12.09 5.23
C PHE A 56 -6.59 11.39 4.15
N TYR A 57 -6.61 10.05 4.07
CA TYR A 57 -5.78 9.27 3.16
C TYR A 57 -6.47 8.96 1.82
N ASN A 58 -7.72 9.37 1.63
CA ASN A 58 -8.53 9.08 0.44
C ASN A 58 -8.29 10.06 -0.72
N THR A 59 -7.18 10.80 -0.71
CA THR A 59 -6.87 11.75 -1.79
C THR A 59 -6.31 11.02 -3.01
N SER A 60 -6.54 11.57 -4.21
CA SER A 60 -5.97 11.03 -5.45
C SER A 60 -4.44 11.02 -5.43
N GLU A 61 -3.82 12.00 -4.79
CA GLU A 61 -2.37 12.09 -4.61
C GLU A 61 -1.81 10.92 -3.80
N HIS A 62 -2.42 10.61 -2.64
CA HIS A 62 -2.02 9.47 -1.82
C HIS A 62 -2.22 8.14 -2.54
N MET A 63 -3.35 7.97 -3.23
CA MET A 63 -3.62 6.76 -4.04
C MET A 63 -2.59 6.60 -5.15
N THR A 64 -2.28 7.67 -5.88
CA THR A 64 -1.28 7.65 -6.95
C THR A 64 0.09 7.27 -6.43
N SER A 65 0.52 7.88 -5.31
CA SER A 65 1.79 7.55 -4.65
C SER A 65 1.84 6.10 -4.18
N LEU A 66 0.76 5.59 -3.59
CA LEU A 66 0.64 4.21 -3.13
C LEU A 66 0.74 3.22 -4.30
N PHE A 67 -0.04 3.44 -5.36
CA PHE A 67 -0.02 2.57 -6.53
C PHE A 67 1.33 2.57 -7.22
N LEU A 68 1.99 3.73 -7.33
CA LEU A 68 3.34 3.83 -7.88
C LEU A 68 4.34 2.97 -7.08
N LYS A 69 4.27 3.00 -5.75
CA LYS A 69 5.15 2.19 -4.90
C LYS A 69 4.87 0.70 -5.05
N ILE A 70 3.60 0.31 -5.10
CA ILE A 70 3.19 -1.09 -5.28
C ILE A 70 3.68 -1.62 -6.63
N THR A 71 3.43 -0.89 -7.73
CA THR A 71 3.84 -1.32 -9.07
C THR A 71 5.36 -1.38 -9.21
N ASN A 72 6.08 -0.41 -8.63
CA ASN A 72 7.55 -0.45 -8.58
C ASN A 72 8.07 -1.69 -7.84
N GLN A 73 7.46 -2.03 -6.70
CA GLN A 73 7.83 -3.24 -5.96
C GLN A 73 7.56 -4.50 -6.80
N MET A 74 6.40 -4.60 -7.45
CA MET A 74 6.08 -5.73 -8.33
C MET A 74 7.09 -5.89 -9.47
N ILE A 75 7.47 -4.78 -10.12
CA ILE A 75 8.50 -4.79 -11.17
C ILE A 75 9.83 -5.27 -10.61
N ASN A 76 10.22 -4.82 -9.41
CA ASN A 76 11.47 -5.23 -8.78
C ASN A 76 11.49 -6.73 -8.45
N THR A 77 10.39 -7.25 -7.92
CA THR A 77 10.23 -8.69 -7.63
C THR A 77 10.33 -9.53 -8.91
N CYS A 78 9.68 -9.09 -10.00
CA CYS A 78 9.82 -9.75 -11.30
C CYS A 78 11.26 -9.71 -11.83
N LYS A 79 11.95 -8.57 -11.72
CA LYS A 79 13.36 -8.45 -12.14
C LYS A 79 14.26 -9.38 -11.34
N THR A 80 14.09 -9.40 -10.02
CA THR A 80 14.86 -10.25 -9.10
C THR A 80 14.68 -11.72 -9.47
N TYR A 81 13.43 -12.15 -9.67
CA TYR A 81 13.10 -13.52 -10.10
C TYR A 81 13.75 -13.91 -11.43
N LEU A 82 13.87 -12.98 -12.39
CA LEU A 82 14.52 -13.25 -13.68
C LEU A 82 16.05 -13.25 -13.62
N CYS A 83 16.65 -12.55 -12.66
CA CYS A 83 18.10 -12.45 -12.51
C CYS A 83 18.67 -13.54 -11.59
N GLU A 84 17.89 -14.01 -10.63
CA GLU A 84 18.27 -15.05 -9.67
C GLU A 84 17.70 -16.44 -10.02
N GLY A 85 16.75 -16.48 -10.97
CA GLY A 85 16.13 -17.71 -11.48
C GLY A 85 16.89 -18.36 -12.64
#